data_AF-A0A2N5S5W1-F1
#
_entry.id   AF-A0A2N5S5W1-F1
#
_cell.length_a   1.000
_cell.length_b   1.000
_cell.length_c   1.000
_cell.angle_alpha   90.00
_cell.angle_beta   90.00
_cell.angle_gamma   90.00
#
_symmetry.space_group_name_H-M   'P 1'
#
loop_
_entity.id
_entity.type
_entity.pdbx_description
1 polymer ?
#
loop_
_entity_poly.entity_id
_entity_poly.type
_entity_poly.pdbx_seq_one_letter_code
_entity_poly.pdbx_strand_id
1 'polypeptide(L)'
;MSASPTPAQILPSDEGSDHMIIDGAAELLSESKQRVALPKKLLALSRDELKDHIKKMANGICEDEAKEGQIDAVAHLVHSEHTFVLAGTGFGKTQIAEMYSKLFKPYQKAVIVVVNPLDALRDNQVEEKKDVGVDHKTIQAINLTKDTLTGNVAKQITRGDFSFIYVSPEAFLNSEML
;
A
#
# COMPACT_ATOMS: atom_id res chain seq x y z
N MET A 1 51.53 44.77 13.69
CA MET A 1 50.62 44.61 12.54
C MET A 1 49.99 43.23 12.65
N SER A 2 48.78 43.13 13.22
CA SER A 2 48.06 41.86 13.36
C SER A 2 47.19 41.64 12.13
N ALA A 3 47.34 40.48 11.48
CA ALA A 3 46.46 40.07 10.38
C ALA A 3 45.08 39.64 10.93
N SER A 4 44.02 40.20 10.36
CA SER A 4 42.62 39.82 10.63
C SER A 4 42.27 38.53 9.89
N PRO A 5 41.42 37.63 10.45
CA PRO A 5 40.99 36.43 9.74
C PRO A 5 39.88 36.74 8.73
N THR A 6 39.98 36.14 7.55
CA THR A 6 39.01 36.25 6.44
C THR A 6 37.68 35.57 6.81
N PRO A 7 36.51 36.17 6.49
CA PRO A 7 35.21 35.54 6.75
C PRO A 7 35.00 34.30 5.85
N ALA A 8 34.47 33.23 6.43
CA ALA A 8 34.03 32.06 5.68
C ALA A 8 32.87 32.43 4.75
N GLN A 9 32.99 32.09 3.47
CA GLN A 9 31.88 32.21 2.52
C GLN A 9 30.88 31.08 2.78
N ILE A 10 29.62 31.46 2.95
CA ILE A 10 28.48 30.54 3.04
C ILE A 10 28.21 30.04 1.62
N LEU A 11 28.40 28.73 1.39
CA LEU A 11 27.94 28.06 0.17
C LEU A 11 26.40 28.11 0.13
N PRO A 12 25.77 28.41 -1.02
CA PRO A 12 24.33 28.36 -1.13
C PRO A 12 23.85 26.91 -0.97
N SER A 13 22.86 26.73 -0.10
CA SER A 13 22.15 25.48 0.10
C SER A 13 21.49 25.03 -1.21
N ASP A 14 21.77 23.79 -1.61
CA ASP A 14 21.26 23.14 -2.82
C ASP A 14 19.78 22.77 -2.65
N GLU A 15 18.90 23.77 -2.75
CA GLU A 15 17.43 23.61 -2.77
C GLU A 15 16.90 23.18 -4.17
N GLY A 16 17.79 22.76 -5.08
CA GLY A 16 17.44 22.40 -6.46
C GLY A 16 17.20 20.90 -6.68
N SER A 17 17.56 20.04 -5.72
CA SER A 17 17.61 18.60 -5.92
C SER A 17 16.28 17.87 -5.65
N ASP A 18 15.46 18.37 -4.74
CA ASP A 18 14.19 17.72 -4.38
C ASP A 18 13.12 17.85 -5.48
N HIS A 19 13.04 19.01 -6.16
CA HIS A 19 12.05 19.25 -7.22
C HIS A 19 12.28 18.36 -8.46
N MET A 20 13.54 18.07 -8.79
CA MET A 20 13.88 17.19 -9.92
C MET A 20 13.51 15.72 -9.69
N ILE A 21 13.40 15.27 -8.43
CA ILE A 21 12.95 13.91 -8.12
C ILE A 21 11.44 13.76 -8.33
N ILE A 22 10.67 14.81 -7.99
CA ILE A 22 9.20 14.80 -8.07
C ILE A 22 8.73 14.85 -9.53
N ASP A 23 9.33 15.73 -10.34
CA ASP A 23 9.01 15.84 -11.78
C ASP A 23 9.38 14.54 -12.52
N GLY A 24 10.52 13.94 -12.20
CA GLY A 24 10.92 12.65 -12.77
C GLY A 24 10.01 11.49 -12.38
N ALA A 25 9.44 11.49 -11.18
CA ALA A 25 8.46 10.49 -10.75
C ALA A 25 7.13 10.62 -11.50
N ALA A 26 6.65 11.85 -11.71
CA ALA A 26 5.43 12.13 -12.48
C ALA A 26 5.60 11.78 -13.97
N GLU A 27 6.75 12.09 -14.56
CA GLU A 27 7.06 11.78 -15.96
C GLU A 27 7.19 10.27 -16.19
N LEU A 28 7.79 9.52 -15.24
CA LEU A 28 7.82 8.04 -15.23
C LEU A 28 6.44 7.38 -15.04
N LEU A 29 5.44 8.11 -14.52
CA LEU A 29 4.05 7.66 -14.43
C LEU A 29 3.26 7.97 -15.71
N SER A 30 3.75 8.85 -16.58
CA SER A 30 3.07 9.33 -17.79
C SER A 30 3.26 8.43 -19.03
N GLU A 31 4.31 7.59 -19.05
CA GLU A 31 4.56 6.62 -20.12
C GLU A 31 3.64 5.39 -19.99
N SER A 32 2.41 5.47 -20.48
CA SER A 32 1.47 4.36 -20.75
C SER A 32 1.49 3.17 -19.77
N LYS A 33 1.71 3.42 -18.47
CA LYS A 33 1.68 2.39 -17.44
C LYS A 33 0.24 1.92 -17.35
N GLN A 34 0.00 0.63 -17.65
CA GLN A 34 -1.34 0.05 -17.62
C GLN A 34 -1.96 0.34 -16.25
N ARG A 35 -3.01 1.16 -16.21
CA ARG A 35 -3.70 1.51 -14.97
C ARG A 35 -4.10 0.22 -14.24
N VAL A 36 -3.81 0.17 -12.94
CA VAL A 36 -4.25 -0.92 -12.08
C VAL A 36 -5.77 -0.97 -12.12
N ALA A 37 -6.31 -2.10 -12.58
CA ALA A 37 -7.73 -2.31 -12.75
C ALA A 37 -8.10 -3.76 -12.45
N LEU A 38 -9.27 -3.95 -11.85
CA LEU A 38 -9.82 -5.27 -11.63
C LEU A 38 -10.18 -5.94 -12.98
N PRO A 39 -10.07 -7.28 -13.09
CA PRO A 39 -10.54 -8.00 -14.26
C PRO A 39 -11.99 -7.65 -14.61
N LYS A 40 -12.26 -7.31 -15.88
CA LYS A 40 -13.61 -6.98 -16.37
C LYS A 40 -14.65 -8.05 -16.04
N LYS A 41 -14.25 -9.32 -15.97
CA LYS A 41 -15.12 -10.43 -15.57
C LYS A 41 -15.67 -10.23 -14.16
N LEU A 42 -14.86 -9.77 -13.21
CA LEU A 42 -15.32 -9.51 -11.83
C LEU A 42 -16.30 -8.33 -11.78
N LEU A 43 -16.01 -7.28 -12.54
CA LEU A 43 -16.85 -6.07 -12.62
C LEU A 43 -18.22 -6.33 -13.27
N ALA A 44 -18.34 -7.42 -14.04
CA ALA A 44 -19.57 -7.80 -14.74
C ALA A 44 -20.43 -8.82 -13.95
N LEU A 45 -19.95 -9.35 -12.82
CA LEU A 45 -20.72 -10.26 -11.99
C LEU A 45 -21.87 -9.51 -11.30
N SER A 46 -22.99 -10.20 -11.09
CA SER A 46 -23.98 -9.73 -10.14
C SER A 46 -23.40 -9.73 -8.71
N ARG A 47 -24.05 -8.99 -7.80
CA ARG A 47 -23.56 -8.87 -6.42
C ARG A 47 -23.46 -10.25 -5.73
N ASP A 48 -24.42 -11.14 -5.95
CA ASP A 48 -24.41 -12.48 -5.34
C ASP A 48 -23.31 -13.37 -5.94
N GLU A 49 -23.16 -13.37 -7.27
CA GLU A 49 -22.07 -14.11 -7.93
C GLU A 49 -20.69 -13.60 -7.52
N LEU A 50 -20.55 -12.30 -7.31
CA LEU A 50 -19.32 -11.68 -6.84
C LEU A 50 -18.99 -12.11 -5.41
N LYS A 51 -19.97 -12.10 -4.50
CA LYS A 51 -19.80 -12.57 -3.12
C LYS A 51 -19.40 -14.04 -3.09
N ASP A 52 -20.05 -14.90 -3.88
CA ASP A 52 -19.69 -16.31 -4.02
C ASP A 52 -18.26 -16.49 -4.55
N HIS A 53 -17.84 -15.68 -5.51
CA HIS A 53 -16.49 -15.70 -6.04
C HIS A 53 -15.46 -15.31 -4.97
N ILE A 54 -15.72 -14.23 -4.23
CA ILE A 54 -14.86 -13.77 -3.13
C ILE A 54 -14.76 -14.85 -2.04
N LYS A 55 -15.88 -15.44 -1.63
CA LYS A 55 -15.92 -16.51 -0.62
C LYS A 55 -15.07 -17.72 -1.03
N LYS A 56 -15.19 -18.17 -2.28
CA LYS A 56 -14.37 -19.26 -2.84
C LYS A 56 -12.89 -18.93 -2.87
N MET A 57 -12.55 -17.69 -3.22
CA MET A 57 -11.17 -17.21 -3.25
C MET A 57 -10.57 -17.12 -1.84
N ALA A 58 -11.35 -16.71 -0.84
CA ALA A 58 -10.92 -16.54 0.54
C ALA A 58 -10.44 -17.83 1.21
N ASN A 59 -11.04 -18.98 0.87
CA ASN A 59 -10.71 -20.29 1.46
C ASN A 59 -9.25 -20.74 1.28
N GLY A 60 -8.47 -20.10 0.41
CA GLY A 60 -7.03 -20.37 0.22
C GLY A 60 -6.09 -19.27 0.75
N ILE A 61 -6.63 -18.23 1.39
CA ILE A 61 -5.86 -17.05 1.85
C ILE A 61 -6.01 -16.84 3.35
N CYS A 62 -7.17 -17.22 3.86
CA CYS A 62 -7.64 -16.92 5.19
C CYS A 62 -7.43 -18.15 6.08
N GLU A 63 -6.83 -17.98 7.26
CA GLU A 63 -6.75 -19.07 8.24
C GLU A 63 -8.14 -19.51 8.70
N ASP A 64 -9.03 -18.54 8.92
CA ASP A 64 -10.42 -18.74 9.28
C ASP A 64 -11.38 -18.49 8.10
N GLU A 65 -12.58 -19.08 8.15
CA GLU A 65 -13.64 -18.79 7.18
C GLU A 65 -13.97 -17.29 7.13
N ALA A 66 -13.99 -16.73 5.91
CA ALA A 66 -14.33 -15.33 5.70
C ALA A 66 -15.77 -15.05 6.13
N LYS A 67 -15.93 -14.07 7.02
CA LYS A 67 -17.23 -13.63 7.53
C LYS A 67 -18.00 -12.90 6.43
N GLU A 68 -19.31 -13.05 6.42
CA GLU A 68 -20.19 -12.38 5.44
C GLU A 68 -19.96 -10.86 5.38
N GLY A 69 -19.78 -10.19 6.52
CA GLY A 69 -19.48 -8.75 6.54
C GLY A 69 -18.14 -8.36 5.89
N GLN A 70 -17.15 -9.26 5.89
CA GLN A 70 -15.89 -9.05 5.18
C GLN A 70 -16.07 -9.24 3.67
N ILE A 71 -16.81 -10.28 3.27
CA ILE A 71 -17.14 -10.56 1.87
C ILE A 71 -17.92 -9.39 1.27
N ASP A 72 -18.91 -8.87 2.00
CA ASP A 72 -19.69 -7.71 1.61
C ASP A 72 -18.81 -6.47 1.41
N ALA A 73 -17.92 -6.19 2.36
CA ALA A 73 -16.98 -5.08 2.24
C ALA A 73 -16.10 -5.19 0.98
N VAL A 74 -15.57 -6.38 0.67
CA VAL A 74 -14.79 -6.61 -0.55
C VAL A 74 -15.64 -6.39 -1.80
N ALA A 75 -16.89 -6.86 -1.81
CA ALA A 75 -17.79 -6.66 -2.95
C ALA A 75 -18.07 -5.17 -3.20
N HIS A 76 -18.27 -4.38 -2.15
CA HIS A 76 -18.39 -2.92 -2.26
C HIS A 76 -17.11 -2.28 -2.84
N LEU A 77 -15.93 -2.70 -2.38
CA LEU A 77 -14.65 -2.21 -2.91
C LEU A 77 -14.44 -2.54 -4.39
N VAL A 78 -14.89 -3.71 -4.88
CA VAL A 78 -14.82 -4.09 -6.31
C VAL A 78 -15.59 -3.10 -7.19
N HIS A 79 -16.70 -2.55 -6.68
CA HIS A 79 -17.48 -1.53 -7.37
C HIS A 79 -16.96 -0.10 -7.13
N SER A 80 -15.78 0.05 -6.54
CA SER A 80 -15.17 1.35 -6.20
C SER A 80 -16.02 2.20 -5.24
N GLU A 81 -16.81 1.54 -4.38
CA GLU A 81 -17.64 2.22 -3.38
C GLU A 81 -16.83 2.56 -2.12
N HIS A 82 -17.00 3.76 -1.58
CA HIS A 82 -16.47 4.11 -0.27
C HIS A 82 -17.17 3.26 0.80
N THR A 83 -16.39 2.47 1.53
CA THR A 83 -16.93 1.44 2.44
C THR A 83 -16.48 1.72 3.87
N PHE A 84 -17.44 1.90 4.77
CA PHE A 84 -17.20 2.01 6.21
C PHE A 84 -17.55 0.69 6.90
N VAL A 85 -16.59 0.10 7.61
CA VAL A 85 -16.78 -1.15 8.35
C VAL A 85 -16.66 -0.87 9.84
N LEU A 86 -17.79 -0.91 10.56
CA LEU A 86 -17.81 -0.84 12.02
C LEU A 86 -17.68 -2.26 12.58
N ALA A 87 -16.51 -2.59 13.12
CA ALA A 87 -16.24 -3.91 13.65
C ALA A 87 -15.25 -3.92 14.82
N GLY A 88 -15.50 -4.80 15.79
CA GLY A 88 -14.65 -5.00 16.95
C GLY A 88 -13.25 -5.56 16.62
N THR A 89 -12.39 -5.64 17.64
CA THR A 89 -11.12 -6.36 17.58
C THR A 89 -11.38 -7.85 17.35
N GLY A 90 -10.50 -8.54 16.60
CA GLY A 90 -10.71 -9.94 16.22
C GLY A 90 -11.72 -10.16 15.08
N PHE A 91 -12.31 -9.10 14.52
CA PHE A 91 -13.18 -9.25 13.35
C PHE A 91 -12.42 -9.75 12.11
N GLY A 92 -11.12 -9.44 12.00
CA GLY A 92 -10.32 -9.71 10.79
C GLY A 92 -10.37 -8.57 9.78
N LYS A 93 -10.24 -7.31 10.22
CA LYS A 93 -10.30 -6.14 9.32
C LYS A 93 -9.21 -6.18 8.23
N THR A 94 -8.00 -6.64 8.57
CA THR A 94 -6.89 -6.82 7.62
C THR A 94 -7.23 -7.77 6.47
N GLN A 95 -8.00 -8.81 6.78
CA GLN A 95 -8.43 -9.85 5.83
C GLN A 95 -9.26 -9.29 4.67
N ILE A 96 -10.02 -8.20 4.90
CA ILE A 96 -10.77 -7.50 3.86
C ILE A 96 -9.80 -6.97 2.78
N ALA A 97 -8.73 -6.30 3.21
CA ALA A 97 -7.75 -5.74 2.30
C ALA A 97 -6.94 -6.85 1.59
N GLU A 98 -6.64 -7.95 2.28
CA GLU A 98 -5.95 -9.11 1.70
C GLU A 98 -6.77 -9.80 0.61
N MET A 99 -8.04 -10.11 0.88
CA MET A 99 -8.97 -10.62 -0.12
C MET A 99 -9.06 -9.68 -1.31
N TYR A 100 -9.23 -8.38 -1.07
CA TYR A 100 -9.31 -7.39 -2.14
C TYR A 100 -8.03 -7.36 -3.00
N SER A 101 -6.85 -7.41 -2.37
CA SER A 101 -5.55 -7.42 -3.08
C SER A 101 -5.40 -8.57 -4.07
N LYS A 102 -6.00 -9.74 -3.76
CA LYS A 102 -5.88 -10.97 -4.55
C LYS A 102 -6.81 -10.98 -5.77
N LEU A 103 -7.78 -10.06 -5.84
CA LEU A 103 -8.65 -9.90 -7.02
C LEU A 103 -7.92 -9.24 -8.20
N PHE A 104 -6.81 -8.55 -7.95
CA PHE A 104 -5.98 -7.98 -9.00
C PHE A 104 -5.15 -9.07 -9.69
N LYS A 105 -4.89 -8.88 -10.99
CA LYS A 105 -4.03 -9.80 -11.72
C LYS A 105 -2.59 -9.68 -11.21
N PRO A 106 -1.85 -10.78 -11.00
CA PRO A 106 -0.52 -10.75 -10.41
C PRO A 106 0.48 -9.79 -11.07
N TYR A 107 0.43 -9.65 -12.39
CA TYR A 107 1.36 -8.79 -13.15
C TYR A 107 1.10 -7.29 -12.97
N GLN A 108 -0.09 -6.88 -12.49
CA GLN A 108 -0.40 -5.47 -12.28
C GLN A 108 0.29 -4.91 -11.04
N LYS A 109 0.76 -5.78 -10.14
CA LYS A 109 1.44 -5.43 -8.89
C LYS A 109 0.71 -4.31 -8.12
N ALA A 110 -0.60 -4.51 -7.89
CA ALA A 110 -1.43 -3.56 -7.17
C ALA A 110 -0.89 -3.32 -5.76
N VAL A 111 -0.92 -2.07 -5.34
CA VAL A 111 -0.45 -1.62 -4.02
C VAL A 111 -1.64 -1.13 -3.21
N ILE A 112 -1.78 -1.63 -1.99
CA ILE A 112 -2.77 -1.16 -1.02
C ILE A 112 -2.05 -0.34 0.05
N VAL A 113 -2.45 0.92 0.19
CA VAL A 113 -1.96 1.80 1.25
C VAL A 113 -2.91 1.71 2.44
N VAL A 114 -2.34 1.40 3.61
CA VAL A 114 -3.05 1.28 4.88
C VAL A 114 -2.57 2.40 5.79
N VAL A 115 -3.45 3.38 6.01
CA VAL A 115 -3.21 4.46 6.96
C VAL A 115 -3.66 3.98 8.34
N ASN A 116 -2.73 3.81 9.28
CA ASN A 116 -3.03 3.30 10.62
C ASN A 116 -2.44 4.21 11.71
N PRO A 117 -3.24 4.73 12.66
CA PRO A 117 -2.75 5.61 13.74
C PRO A 117 -1.90 4.90 14.80
N LEU A 118 -1.85 3.57 14.83
CA LEU A 118 -1.12 2.84 15.87
C LEU A 118 0.28 2.44 15.41
N ASP A 119 1.29 3.21 15.84
CA ASP A 119 2.71 2.87 15.71
C ASP A 119 3.10 1.56 16.43
N ALA A 120 2.26 1.01 17.33
CA ALA A 120 2.60 -0.13 18.19
C ALA A 120 2.18 -1.52 17.66
N LEU A 121 1.37 -1.59 16.58
CA LEU A 121 1.05 -2.86 15.89
C LEU A 121 1.99 -3.11 14.69
N ARG A 122 3.05 -2.31 14.58
CA ARG A 122 3.87 -2.10 13.38
C ARG A 122 4.78 -3.26 12.96
N ASP A 123 5.30 -4.03 13.92
CA ASP A 123 6.22 -5.13 13.61
C ASP A 123 5.47 -6.47 13.52
N ASN A 124 4.52 -6.70 14.42
CA ASN A 124 3.75 -7.95 14.44
C ASN A 124 2.91 -8.16 13.16
N GLN A 125 2.37 -7.11 12.53
CA GLN A 125 1.63 -7.26 11.28
C GLN A 125 2.51 -7.51 10.04
N VAL A 126 3.79 -7.10 10.09
CA VAL A 126 4.76 -7.40 9.03
C VAL A 126 5.34 -8.79 9.22
N GLU A 127 5.49 -9.26 10.46
CA GLU A 127 5.90 -10.62 10.77
C GLU A 127 4.79 -11.65 10.51
N GLU A 128 3.54 -11.40 10.91
CA GLU A 128 2.39 -12.28 10.63
C GLU A 128 2.18 -12.53 9.12
N LYS A 129 2.55 -11.57 8.26
CA LYS A 129 2.39 -11.69 6.80
C LYS A 129 3.52 -12.44 6.09
N LYS A 130 4.62 -12.73 6.80
CA LYS A 130 5.71 -13.57 6.27
C LYS A 130 5.34 -15.05 6.27
N ASP A 131 4.46 -15.47 7.18
CA ASP A 131 4.13 -16.89 7.44
C ASP A 131 2.84 -17.39 6.77
N VAL A 132 2.02 -16.52 6.15
CA VAL A 132 0.85 -16.98 5.39
C VAL A 132 1.29 -17.47 4.00
N GLY A 133 1.53 -18.78 3.86
CA GLY A 133 1.71 -19.38 2.54
C GLY A 133 2.09 -20.85 2.49
N VAL A 134 1.08 -21.74 2.54
CA VAL A 134 1.16 -23.03 1.83
C VAL A 134 0.80 -22.72 0.37
N ASP A 135 1.83 -22.42 -0.45
CA ASP A 135 1.83 -22.20 -1.93
C ASP A 135 2.58 -20.94 -2.42
N HIS A 136 3.58 -20.44 -1.66
CA HIS A 136 4.59 -19.50 -2.19
C HIS A 136 4.06 -18.22 -2.87
N LYS A 137 3.20 -17.45 -2.17
CA LYS A 137 3.07 -16.02 -2.47
C LYS A 137 2.91 -15.19 -1.19
N THR A 138 4.02 -15.03 -0.49
CA THR A 138 4.18 -14.11 0.64
C THR A 138 3.67 -12.72 0.25
N ILE A 139 2.76 -12.17 1.04
CA ILE A 139 2.32 -10.80 0.88
C ILE A 139 3.47 -9.90 1.36
N GLN A 140 4.12 -9.22 0.42
CA GLN A 140 5.18 -8.28 0.74
C GLN A 140 4.56 -7.00 1.31
N ALA A 141 4.89 -6.70 2.55
CA ALA A 141 4.44 -5.50 3.25
C ALA A 141 5.64 -4.68 3.72
N ILE A 142 5.53 -3.36 3.64
CA ILE A 142 6.49 -2.43 4.22
C ILE A 142 5.79 -1.42 5.09
N ASN A 143 6.50 -0.96 6.11
CA ASN A 143 6.06 0.07 7.01
C ASN A 143 6.86 1.34 6.76
N LEU A 144 6.17 2.44 6.47
CA LEU A 144 6.76 3.72 6.15
C LEU A 144 6.76 4.65 7.36
N THR A 145 7.97 5.07 7.67
CA THR A 145 8.33 6.14 8.59
C THR A 145 9.22 7.13 7.87
N LYS A 146 9.47 8.26 8.54
CA LYS A 146 10.50 9.22 8.12
C LYS A 146 11.85 8.52 7.82
N ASP A 147 12.24 7.55 8.65
CA ASP A 147 13.55 6.88 8.51
C ASP A 147 13.58 5.80 7.42
N THR A 148 12.43 5.21 7.05
CA THR A 148 12.36 4.13 6.06
C THR A 148 11.98 4.62 4.66
N LEU A 149 11.37 5.82 4.55
CA LEU A 149 11.00 6.44 3.28
C LEU A 149 12.23 7.05 2.58
N THR A 150 13.08 6.16 2.07
CA THR A 150 14.25 6.51 1.26
C THR A 150 13.92 6.46 -0.23
N GLY A 151 14.70 7.17 -1.06
CA GLY A 151 14.53 7.10 -2.52
C GLY A 151 14.62 5.67 -3.10
N ASN A 152 15.36 4.76 -2.44
CA ASN A 152 15.40 3.36 -2.84
C ASN A 152 14.10 2.60 -2.50
N VAL A 153 13.49 2.88 -1.34
CA VAL A 153 12.20 2.30 -0.96
C VAL A 153 11.08 2.82 -1.85
N ALA A 154 11.08 4.11 -2.20
CA ALA A 154 10.14 4.69 -3.16
C ALA A 154 10.22 4.00 -4.54
N LYS A 155 11.43 3.69 -5.02
CA LYS A 155 11.64 2.92 -6.26
C LYS A 155 11.08 1.49 -6.17
N GLN A 156 11.22 0.82 -5.03
CA GLN A 156 10.65 -0.51 -4.81
C GLN A 156 9.12 -0.47 -4.79
N ILE A 157 8.52 0.54 -4.15
CA ILE A 157 7.07 0.77 -4.14
C ILE A 157 6.53 0.99 -5.54
N THR A 158 7.12 1.91 -6.31
CA THR A 158 6.67 2.24 -7.69
C THR A 158 6.85 1.11 -8.70
N ARG A 159 7.75 0.16 -8.39
CA ARG A 159 7.93 -1.11 -9.12
C ARG A 159 6.95 -2.20 -8.69
N GLY A 160 6.19 -1.98 -7.62
CA GLY A 160 5.23 -2.93 -7.05
C GLY A 160 5.88 -4.10 -6.32
N ASP A 161 7.05 -3.87 -5.71
CA ASP A 161 7.78 -4.91 -4.95
C ASP A 161 7.08 -5.19 -3.59
N PHE A 162 6.21 -4.28 -3.14
CA PHE A 162 5.32 -4.45 -1.98
C PHE A 162 3.85 -4.43 -2.43
N SER A 163 3.02 -5.32 -1.86
CA SER A 163 1.56 -5.32 -2.04
C SER A 163 0.84 -4.46 -0.99
N PHE A 164 1.45 -4.29 0.18
CA PHE A 164 0.92 -3.47 1.27
C PHE A 164 1.94 -2.45 1.74
N ILE A 165 1.46 -1.23 1.95
CA ILE A 165 2.24 -0.13 2.51
C ILE A 165 1.49 0.39 3.72
N TYR A 166 2.11 0.27 4.89
CA TYR A 166 1.58 0.83 6.12
C TYR A 166 2.21 2.19 6.35
N VAL A 167 1.40 3.17 6.70
CA VAL A 167 1.85 4.55 6.92
C VAL A 167 1.05 5.17 8.05
N SER A 168 1.70 5.96 8.91
CA SER A 168 0.99 6.73 9.94
C SER A 168 0.23 7.90 9.29
N PRO A 169 -0.86 8.39 9.90
CA PRO A 169 -1.55 9.59 9.41
C PRO A 169 -0.62 10.79 9.26
N GLU A 170 0.30 10.98 10.20
CA GLU A 170 1.28 12.08 10.18
C GLU A 170 2.26 11.92 9.02
N ALA A 171 2.77 10.72 8.75
CA ALA A 171 3.66 10.47 7.62
C ALA A 171 2.93 10.61 6.28
N PHE A 172 1.66 10.19 6.20
CA PHE A 172 0.84 10.33 5.00
C PHE A 172 0.55 11.80 4.66
N LEU A 173 0.34 12.66 5.66
CA LEU A 173 -0.01 14.07 5.46
C LEU A 173 1.21 15.00 5.30
N ASN A 174 2.34 14.67 5.93
CA ASN A 174 3.55 15.50 5.90
C ASN A 174 4.53 15.12 4.78
N SER A 175 4.20 14.13 3.96
CA SER A 175 5.03 13.78 2.81
C SER A 175 4.48 14.49 1.57
N GLU A 176 5.30 15.33 0.94
CA GLU A 176 5.07 15.82 -0.43
C GLU A 176 5.20 14.68 -1.48
N MET A 177 5.25 13.41 -1.04
CA MET A 177 5.74 12.25 -1.80
C MET A 177 4.66 11.22 -2.18
N LEU A 178 3.37 11.47 -1.94
CA LEU A 178 2.27 10.64 -2.45
C LEU A 178 1.38 11.38 -3.45
#